data_AF-A0A8S9VZB6-F1
#
_entry.id   AF-A0A8S9VZB6-F1
#
_cell.length_a   1.000
_cell.length_b   1.000
_cell.length_c   1.000
_cell.angle_alpha   90.00
_cell.angle_beta   90.00
_cell.angle_gamma   90.00
#
_symmetry.space_group_name_H-M   'P 1'
#
loop_
_entity.id
_entity.type
_entity.pdbx_description
1 polymer ?
#
loop_
_entity_poly.entity_id
_entity_poly.type
_entity_poly.pdbx_seq_one_letter_code
_entity_poly.pdbx_strand_id
1 'polypeptide(L)'
;MASQYSREVAHRVFAQEFRDSDLSFKDSNDQYSPQYLLTPTGAKINRMFIVGTLTEKEDIGTDAEYWRARVVDPTGAFIIYAGQYQPEAARAIAEMEAPAYIAIVGKPSTFQTEDGTVLTSVRPESVHVVDEATRERWVVETTQRTMERINNLNSNNPDAVKAMEHYNTDVSVYKQMLVDALKESTQD
;
A
#
# COMPACT_ATOMS: atom_id res chain seq x y z
N MET A 1 -30.19 5.83 11.17
CA MET A 1 -29.18 4.79 11.41
C MET A 1 -27.83 5.49 11.41
N ALA A 2 -27.25 5.75 12.58
CA ALA A 2 -25.92 6.34 12.64
C ALA A 2 -24.94 5.27 12.12
N SER A 3 -24.29 5.52 10.98
CA SER A 3 -23.16 4.70 10.58
C SER A 3 -22.13 4.82 11.69
N GLN A 4 -21.86 3.71 12.38
CA GLN A 4 -20.74 3.63 13.29
C GLN A 4 -19.51 3.81 12.40
N TYR A 5 -18.92 5.02 12.40
CA TYR A 5 -17.67 5.31 11.70
C TYR A 5 -16.54 4.56 12.41
N SER A 6 -16.54 3.22 12.31
CA SER A 6 -15.37 2.42 12.66
C SER A 6 -14.31 2.71 11.60
N ARG A 7 -13.13 3.16 12.03
CA ARG A 7 -11.99 3.30 11.12
C ARG A 7 -11.71 1.92 10.50
N GLU A 8 -11.70 1.86 9.18
CA GLU A 8 -11.33 0.65 8.43
C GLU A 8 -9.91 0.20 8.82
N VAL A 9 -9.72 -1.12 8.87
CA VAL A 9 -8.44 -1.72 9.24
C VAL A 9 -7.39 -1.36 8.20
N ALA A 10 -6.22 -0.92 8.65
CA ALA A 10 -5.10 -0.67 7.76
C ALA A 10 -4.48 -2.01 7.31
N HIS A 11 -4.64 -2.34 6.03
CA HIS A 11 -4.09 -3.56 5.45
C HIS A 11 -2.58 -3.44 5.24
N ARG A 12 -1.86 -4.50 5.60
CA ARG A 12 -0.45 -4.66 5.24
C ARG A 12 -0.39 -5.37 3.90
N VAL A 13 0.31 -4.75 2.95
CA VAL A 13 0.55 -5.28 1.61
C VAL A 13 1.95 -4.92 1.16
N PHE A 14 2.55 -5.79 0.37
CA PHE A 14 3.86 -5.56 -0.24
C PHE A 14 3.78 -4.62 -1.44
N ALA A 15 4.88 -3.93 -1.75
CA ALA A 15 4.97 -2.98 -2.86
C ALA A 15 4.66 -3.63 -4.22
N GLN A 16 5.09 -4.88 -4.43
CA GLN A 16 4.80 -5.59 -5.67
C GLN A 16 3.30 -5.84 -5.85
N GLU A 17 2.61 -6.44 -4.87
CA GLU A 17 1.16 -6.68 -5.00
C GLU A 17 0.36 -5.38 -5.10
N PHE A 18 0.82 -4.31 -4.44
CA PHE A 18 0.19 -2.99 -4.58
C PHE A 18 0.38 -2.41 -5.97
N ARG A 19 1.60 -2.45 -6.53
CA ARG A 19 1.91 -1.97 -7.88
C ARG A 19 1.14 -2.73 -8.96
N ASP A 20 0.92 -4.02 -8.76
CA ASP A 20 0.16 -4.87 -9.68
C ASP A 20 -1.37 -4.67 -9.57
N SER A 21 -1.84 -3.78 -8.68
CA SER A 21 -3.26 -3.52 -8.44
C SER A 21 -3.80 -2.38 -9.31
N ASP A 22 -4.92 -2.63 -9.98
CA ASP A 22 -5.60 -1.70 -10.89
C ASP A 22 -7.13 -1.67 -10.72
N LEU A 23 -7.70 -2.50 -9.84
CA LEU A 23 -9.14 -2.66 -9.67
C LEU A 23 -9.67 -1.82 -8.52
N SER A 24 -10.10 -0.60 -8.85
CA SER A 24 -10.81 0.29 -7.94
C SER A 24 -12.32 0.13 -8.03
N PHE A 25 -13.02 0.09 -6.88
CA PHE A 25 -14.49 0.02 -6.86
C PHE A 25 -15.09 0.62 -5.58
N LYS A 26 -16.41 0.84 -5.60
CA LYS A 26 -17.24 1.19 -4.43
C LYS A 26 -18.28 0.09 -4.22
N ASP A 27 -18.62 -0.19 -2.97
CA ASP A 27 -19.67 -1.18 -2.65
C ASP A 27 -21.09 -0.66 -2.93
N SER A 28 -21.26 0.66 -3.06
CA SER A 28 -22.53 1.26 -3.41
C SER A 28 -22.36 2.50 -4.28
N ASN A 29 -23.46 2.91 -4.93
CA ASN A 29 -23.52 4.10 -5.77
C ASN A 29 -23.66 5.41 -4.97
N ASP A 30 -23.67 5.34 -3.63
CA ASP A 30 -23.66 6.54 -2.78
C ASP A 30 -22.36 7.33 -3.01
N GLN A 31 -22.47 8.64 -3.20
CA GLN A 31 -21.33 9.54 -3.37
C GLN A 31 -20.32 9.44 -2.20
N TYR A 32 -20.80 9.15 -0.99
CA TYR A 32 -19.99 8.99 0.22
C TYR A 32 -19.45 7.57 0.42
N SER A 33 -19.74 6.64 -0.49
CA SER A 33 -19.21 5.27 -0.38
C SER A 33 -17.69 5.26 -0.47
N PRO A 34 -17.03 4.54 0.46
CA PRO A 34 -15.59 4.39 0.41
C PRO A 34 -15.18 3.71 -0.90
N GLN A 35 -14.09 4.20 -1.47
CA GLN A 35 -13.41 3.54 -2.57
C GLN A 35 -12.44 2.51 -2.00
N TYR A 36 -12.41 1.34 -2.63
CA TYR A 36 -11.50 0.25 -2.33
C TYR A 36 -10.63 -0.04 -3.53
N LEU A 37 -9.38 -0.42 -3.29
CA LEU A 37 -8.50 -1.05 -4.26
C LEU A 37 -8.42 -2.54 -3.94
N LEU A 38 -8.70 -3.40 -4.92
CA LEU A 38 -8.49 -4.84 -4.78
C LEU A 38 -7.10 -5.21 -5.28
N THR A 39 -6.35 -5.99 -4.49
CA THR A 39 -5.05 -6.51 -4.94
C THR A 39 -5.19 -7.86 -5.65
N PRO A 40 -4.19 -8.26 -6.47
CA PRO A 40 -4.14 -9.61 -7.04
C PRO A 40 -4.18 -10.74 -6.02
N THR A 41 -3.71 -10.47 -4.80
CA THR A 41 -3.76 -11.44 -3.69
C THR A 41 -5.11 -11.45 -2.96
N GLY A 42 -6.04 -10.56 -3.31
CA GLY A 42 -7.38 -10.50 -2.72
C GLY A 42 -7.52 -9.57 -1.51
N ALA A 43 -6.58 -8.63 -1.29
CA ALA A 43 -6.80 -7.60 -0.27
C ALA A 43 -7.73 -6.51 -0.80
N LYS A 44 -8.85 -6.28 -0.11
CA LYS A 44 -9.75 -5.15 -0.35
C LYS A 44 -9.33 -3.96 0.53
N ILE A 45 -8.63 -2.99 -0.06
CA ILE A 45 -7.92 -1.95 0.68
C ILE A 45 -8.67 -0.62 0.60
N ASN A 46 -9.13 -0.10 1.73
CA ASN A 46 -9.46 1.32 1.89
C ASN A 46 -8.31 2.12 2.53
N ARG A 47 -7.53 1.45 3.38
CA ARG A 47 -6.43 2.01 4.17
C ARG A 47 -5.30 1.00 4.26
N MET A 48 -4.06 1.48 4.21
CA MET A 48 -2.85 0.66 4.21
C MET A 48 -1.94 1.03 5.37
N PHE A 49 -1.18 0.04 5.85
CA PHE A 49 -0.06 0.23 6.74
C PHE A 49 1.19 -0.38 6.10
N ILE A 50 2.14 0.48 5.75
CA ILE A 50 3.39 0.11 5.09
C ILE A 50 4.58 0.50 5.96
N VAL A 51 5.64 -0.30 5.93
CA VAL A 51 6.93 0.04 6.53
C VAL A 51 8.02 -0.28 5.51
N GLY A 52 8.93 0.66 5.31
CA GLY A 52 10.03 0.49 4.37
C GLY A 52 11.06 1.60 4.49
N THR A 53 12.05 1.58 3.61
CA THR A 53 13.13 2.56 3.58
C THR A 53 12.73 3.75 2.71
N LEU A 54 12.64 4.94 3.30
CA LEU A 54 12.61 6.19 2.55
C LEU A 54 13.94 6.35 1.82
N THR A 55 13.91 6.25 0.49
CA THR A 55 15.12 6.32 -0.36
C THR A 55 15.27 7.66 -1.05
N GLU A 56 14.16 8.26 -1.45
CA GLU A 56 14.13 9.54 -2.16
C GLU A 56 12.96 10.38 -1.63
N LYS A 57 13.17 11.70 -1.55
CA LYS A 57 12.13 12.70 -1.32
C LYS A 57 12.40 13.94 -2.18
N GLU A 58 11.35 14.52 -2.72
CA GLU A 58 11.41 15.69 -3.60
C GLU A 58 10.20 16.58 -3.35
N ASP A 59 10.41 17.89 -3.20
CA ASP A 59 9.32 18.87 -3.25
C ASP A 59 9.07 19.20 -4.72
N ILE A 60 7.91 18.75 -5.21
CA ILE A 60 7.43 18.96 -6.58
C ILE A 60 6.32 20.01 -6.63
N GLY A 61 6.11 20.75 -5.53
CA GLY A 61 5.17 21.85 -5.44
C GLY A 61 5.69 23.13 -6.08
N THR A 62 4.78 23.94 -6.66
CA THR A 62 5.10 25.28 -7.18
C THR A 62 4.69 26.37 -6.19
N ASP A 63 3.42 26.36 -5.78
CA ASP A 63 2.81 27.40 -4.94
C ASP A 63 2.56 26.94 -3.50
N ALA A 64 2.54 25.63 -3.27
CA ALA A 64 2.31 25.00 -1.98
C ALA A 64 3.13 23.71 -1.88
N GLU A 65 3.50 23.31 -0.66
CA GLU A 65 4.26 22.08 -0.40
C GLU A 65 3.55 20.87 -1.02
N TYR A 66 4.28 20.17 -1.89
CA TYR A 66 3.80 18.95 -2.53
C TYR A 66 4.96 17.97 -2.62
N TRP A 67 5.04 17.08 -1.63
CA TRP A 67 6.16 16.15 -1.51
C TRP A 67 5.86 14.82 -2.19
N ARG A 68 6.80 14.39 -3.03
CA ARG A 68 6.89 13.04 -3.55
C ARG A 68 7.96 12.28 -2.77
N ALA A 69 7.64 11.09 -2.30
CA ALA A 69 8.61 10.22 -1.64
C ALA A 69 8.58 8.80 -2.22
N ARG A 70 9.75 8.14 -2.20
CA ARG A 70 9.93 6.75 -2.63
C ARG A 70 10.29 5.89 -1.42
N VAL A 71 9.42 4.93 -1.10
CA VAL A 71 9.59 4.02 0.04
C VAL A 71 9.76 2.61 -0.45
N VAL A 72 10.88 1.98 -0.12
CA VAL A 72 11.26 0.66 -0.64
C VAL A 72 11.04 -0.42 0.42
N ASP A 73 10.39 -1.51 0.01
CA ASP A 73 10.32 -2.76 0.77
C ASP A 73 11.05 -3.88 -0.03
N PRO A 74 11.19 -5.11 0.52
CA PRO A 74 11.87 -6.20 -0.19
C PRO A 74 11.29 -6.59 -1.56
N THR A 75 10.09 -6.10 -1.90
CA THR A 75 9.35 -6.49 -3.10
C THR A 75 9.27 -5.36 -4.13
N GLY A 76 9.74 -4.15 -3.79
CA GLY A 76 9.72 -3.01 -4.69
C GLY A 76 9.53 -1.69 -3.96
N ALA A 77 8.84 -0.75 -4.59
CA ALA A 77 8.70 0.60 -4.05
C ALA A 77 7.26 1.11 -4.10
N PHE A 78 6.88 1.80 -3.03
CA PHE A 78 5.71 2.65 -2.95
C PHE A 78 6.08 4.07 -3.37
N ILE A 79 5.19 4.71 -4.15
CA ILE A 79 5.24 6.13 -4.44
C ILE A 79 4.25 6.84 -3.53
N ILE A 80 4.73 7.81 -2.76
CA ILE A 80 3.94 8.57 -1.79
C ILE A 80 3.79 10.00 -2.30
N TYR A 81 2.57 10.54 -2.26
CA TYR A 81 2.30 11.94 -2.54
C TYR A 81 1.63 12.59 -1.33
N ALA A 82 2.29 13.58 -0.73
CA ALA A 82 1.80 14.35 0.39
C ALA A 82 1.68 15.83 0.00
N GLY A 83 0.45 16.34 -0.06
CA GLY A 83 0.21 17.74 -0.44
C GLY A 83 -0.40 18.59 0.65
N GLN A 84 -0.87 19.77 0.26
CA GLN A 84 -1.55 20.74 1.13
C GLN A 84 -2.73 20.18 1.94
N TYR A 85 -3.38 19.10 1.47
CA TYR A 85 -4.48 18.44 2.17
C TYR A 85 -4.01 17.39 3.20
N GLN A 86 -2.70 17.17 3.30
CA GLN A 86 -2.03 16.28 4.25
C GLN A 86 -0.86 17.03 4.93
N PRO A 87 -1.09 18.19 5.56
CA PRO A 87 -0.01 19.08 5.99
C PRO A 87 0.94 18.43 7.00
N GLU A 88 0.42 17.60 7.91
CA GLU A 88 1.27 16.88 8.88
C GLU A 88 2.20 15.87 8.20
N ALA A 89 1.68 15.10 7.23
CA ALA A 89 2.48 14.12 6.51
C ALA A 89 3.48 14.76 5.55
N ALA A 90 3.09 15.85 4.87
CA ALA A 90 3.98 16.62 4.01
C ALA A 90 5.16 17.18 4.80
N ARG A 91 4.87 17.82 5.95
CA ARG A 91 5.90 18.33 6.86
C ARG A 91 6.81 17.23 7.40
N ALA A 92 6.24 16.09 7.81
CA ALA A 92 7.03 14.96 8.28
C ALA A 92 8.02 14.46 7.22
N ILE A 93 7.58 14.32 5.96
CA ILE A 93 8.46 13.93 4.84
C ILE A 93 9.51 15.03 4.58
N ALA A 94 9.12 16.31 4.64
CA ALA A 94 10.02 17.44 4.45
C ALA A 94 11.18 17.45 5.46
N GLU A 95 10.89 17.12 6.73
CA GLU A 95 11.86 17.14 7.83
C GLU A 95 12.72 15.86 7.92
N MET A 96 12.32 14.75 7.30
CA MET A 96 13.06 13.47 7.34
C MET A 96 14.35 13.51 6.51
N GLU A 97 15.39 12.84 7.00
CA GLU A 97 16.63 12.59 6.25
C GLU A 97 16.57 11.18 5.62
N ALA A 98 16.83 11.09 4.31
CA ALA A 98 16.95 9.82 3.62
C ALA A 98 18.43 9.37 3.58
N PRO A 99 18.75 8.08 3.80
CA PRO A 99 17.83 6.98 4.02
C PRO A 99 17.33 6.86 5.47
N ALA A 100 16.06 6.51 5.66
CA ALA A 100 15.48 6.21 6.98
C ALA A 100 14.36 5.16 6.87
N TYR A 101 14.22 4.29 7.87
CA TYR A 101 13.04 3.43 7.96
C TYR A 101 11.84 4.26 8.40
N ILE A 102 10.75 4.16 7.66
CA ILE A 102 9.52 4.88 7.96
C ILE A 102 8.30 3.98 7.91
N ALA A 103 7.35 4.25 8.79
CA ALA A 103 6.02 3.66 8.79
C ALA A 103 5.01 4.68 8.27
N ILE A 104 4.15 4.25 7.36
CA ILE A 104 3.10 5.09 6.77
C ILE A 104 1.76 4.40 6.96
N VAL A 105 0.79 5.18 7.44
CA VAL A 105 -0.62 4.86 7.28
C VAL A 105 -1.18 5.76 6.21
N GLY A 106 -1.85 5.20 5.21
CA GLY A 106 -2.33 5.97 4.07
C GLY A 106 -3.47 5.33 3.32
N LYS A 107 -3.99 6.06 2.34
CA LYS A 107 -5.02 5.57 1.41
C LYS A 107 -4.39 5.25 0.06
N PRO A 108 -4.76 4.11 -0.56
CA PRO A 108 -4.36 3.84 -1.93
C PRO A 108 -5.01 4.85 -2.88
N SER A 109 -4.28 5.23 -3.91
CA SER A 109 -4.76 6.08 -5.01
C SER A 109 -4.29 5.46 -6.32
N THR A 110 -5.20 5.38 -7.29
CA THR A 110 -4.89 4.94 -8.65
C THR A 110 -5.06 6.09 -9.62
N PHE A 111 -4.15 6.22 -10.57
CA PHE A 111 -4.24 7.16 -11.67
C PHE A 111 -4.07 6.41 -12.98
N GLN A 112 -5.01 6.58 -13.90
CA GLN A 112 -4.92 5.98 -15.22
C GLN A 112 -4.29 6.99 -16.18
N THR A 113 -3.20 6.61 -16.83
CA THR A 113 -2.54 7.40 -17.86
C THR A 113 -3.30 7.32 -19.19
N GLU A 114 -2.97 8.20 -20.13
CA GLU A 114 -3.63 8.28 -21.44
C GLU A 114 -3.50 6.99 -22.27
N ASP A 115 -2.41 6.24 -22.08
CA ASP A 115 -2.16 4.94 -22.71
C ASP A 115 -2.91 3.77 -22.02
N GLY A 116 -3.68 4.06 -20.98
CA GLY A 116 -4.48 3.09 -20.24
C GLY A 116 -3.76 2.42 -19.08
N THR A 117 -2.47 2.68 -18.85
CA THR A 117 -1.72 2.13 -17.72
C THR A 117 -2.26 2.67 -16.39
N VAL A 118 -2.46 1.80 -15.41
CA VAL A 118 -2.86 2.21 -14.06
C VAL A 118 -1.62 2.31 -13.17
N LEU A 119 -1.40 3.49 -12.60
CA LEU A 119 -0.34 3.79 -11.66
C LEU A 119 -0.90 3.88 -10.25
N THR A 120 -0.24 3.21 -9.31
CA THR A 120 -0.61 3.23 -7.88
C THR A 120 0.28 4.17 -7.08
N SER A 121 -0.32 4.92 -6.17
CA SER A 121 0.38 5.78 -5.20
C SER A 121 -0.34 5.75 -3.85
N VAL A 122 0.35 6.17 -2.80
CA VAL A 122 -0.20 6.26 -1.46
C VAL A 122 -0.35 7.73 -1.08
N ARG A 123 -1.55 8.10 -0.64
CA ARG A 123 -1.80 9.36 0.03
C ARG A 123 -1.63 9.14 1.54
N PRO A 124 -0.57 9.68 2.16
CA PRO A 124 -0.30 9.42 3.56
C PRO A 124 -1.30 10.18 4.45
N GLU A 125 -1.73 9.54 5.51
CA GLU A 125 -2.45 10.16 6.62
C GLU A 125 -1.51 10.43 7.80
N SER A 126 -0.52 9.55 8.01
CA SER A 126 0.56 9.75 8.98
C SER A 126 1.85 9.08 8.50
N VAL A 127 2.99 9.66 8.89
CA VAL A 127 4.33 9.17 8.56
C VAL A 127 5.21 9.29 9.80
N HIS A 128 5.93 8.23 10.17
CA HIS A 128 6.82 8.22 11.32
C HIS A 128 8.12 7.50 11.00
N VAL A 129 9.25 8.01 11.52
CA VAL A 129 10.51 7.26 11.54
C VAL A 129 10.37 6.10 12.50
N VAL A 130 10.87 4.93 12.11
CA VAL A 130 10.87 3.70 12.91
C VAL A 130 12.25 3.06 12.92
N ASP A 131 12.44 2.07 13.78
CA ASP A 131 13.66 1.27 13.83
C ASP A 131 13.59 0.06 12.88
N GLU A 132 14.75 -0.58 12.70
CA GLU A 132 14.91 -1.78 11.88
C GLU A 132 14.04 -2.93 12.37
N ALA A 133 13.96 -3.16 13.69
CA ALA A 133 13.14 -4.20 14.29
C ALA A 133 11.64 -4.02 13.94
N THR A 134 11.14 -2.78 13.85
CA THR A 134 9.78 -2.50 13.39
C THR A 134 9.61 -2.86 11.90
N ARG A 135 10.60 -2.56 11.06
CA ARG A 135 10.61 -2.93 9.63
C ARG A 135 10.60 -4.44 9.45
N GLU A 136 11.47 -5.17 10.13
CA GLU A 136 11.52 -6.64 10.08
C GLU A 136 10.21 -7.28 10.53
N ARG A 137 9.66 -6.81 11.66
CA ARG A 137 8.37 -7.29 12.16
C ARG A 137 7.26 -7.05 11.15
N TRP A 138 7.25 -5.89 10.50
CA TRP A 138 6.30 -5.60 9.45
C TRP A 138 6.44 -6.57 8.26
N VAL A 139 7.67 -6.91 7.83
CA VAL A 139 7.90 -7.89 6.76
C VAL A 139 7.32 -9.25 7.13
N VAL A 140 7.60 -9.76 8.33
CA VAL A 140 7.10 -11.06 8.80
C VAL A 140 5.56 -11.07 8.88
N GLU A 141 4.96 -10.05 9.50
CA GLU A 141 3.49 -9.96 9.64
C GLU A 141 2.81 -9.78 8.27
N THR A 142 3.41 -9.02 7.35
CA THR A 142 2.88 -8.82 6.00
C THR A 142 2.95 -10.13 5.22
N THR A 143 4.05 -10.89 5.32
CA THR A 143 4.17 -12.20 4.69
C THR A 143 3.11 -13.18 5.16
N GLN A 144 2.88 -13.27 6.48
CA GLN A 144 1.82 -14.13 7.04
C GLN A 144 0.44 -13.75 6.48
N ARG A 145 0.10 -12.46 6.51
CA ARG A 145 -1.19 -11.97 6.02
C ARG A 145 -1.35 -12.15 4.51
N THR A 146 -0.30 -11.93 3.71
CA THR A 146 -0.35 -12.14 2.27
C THR A 146 -0.47 -13.62 1.95
N MET A 147 0.22 -14.51 2.68
CA MET A 147 0.08 -15.96 2.53
C MET A 147 -1.34 -16.44 2.87
N GLU A 148 -1.94 -15.93 3.95
CA GLU A 148 -3.32 -16.21 4.31
C GLU A 148 -4.29 -15.83 3.18
N ARG A 149 -4.11 -14.65 2.58
CA ARG A 149 -4.92 -14.22 1.44
C ARG A 149 -4.75 -15.13 0.22
N ILE A 150 -3.50 -15.45 -0.13
CA ILE A 150 -3.19 -16.38 -1.24
C ILE A 150 -3.86 -17.74 -1.03
N ASN A 151 -3.80 -18.29 0.19
CA ASN A 151 -4.44 -19.57 0.50
C ASN A 151 -5.97 -19.51 0.39
N ASN A 152 -6.55 -18.33 0.61
CA ASN A 152 -7.99 -18.08 0.52
C ASN A 152 -8.45 -17.63 -0.87
N LEU A 153 -7.57 -17.47 -1.86
CA LEU A 153 -7.95 -17.01 -3.21
C LEU A 153 -8.92 -17.96 -3.94
N ASN A 154 -8.84 -19.26 -3.64
CA ASN A 154 -9.76 -20.26 -4.20
C ASN A 154 -11.03 -20.47 -3.35
N SER A 155 -11.26 -19.62 -2.35
CA SER A 155 -12.46 -19.69 -1.51
C SER A 155 -13.67 -19.02 -2.17
N ASN A 156 -14.86 -19.24 -1.60
CA ASN A 156 -16.08 -18.55 -2.01
C ASN A 156 -16.19 -17.11 -1.45
N ASN A 157 -15.08 -16.53 -0.95
CA ASN A 157 -15.07 -15.15 -0.52
C ASN A 157 -15.30 -14.23 -1.75
N PRO A 158 -16.27 -13.30 -1.71
CA PRO A 158 -16.57 -12.43 -2.85
C PRO A 158 -15.37 -11.63 -3.37
N ASP A 159 -14.50 -11.16 -2.48
CA ASP A 159 -13.30 -10.40 -2.85
C ASP A 159 -12.25 -11.31 -3.50
N ALA A 160 -12.13 -12.55 -3.05
CA ALA A 160 -11.23 -13.55 -3.64
C ALA A 160 -11.68 -13.94 -5.06
N VAL A 161 -12.98 -14.21 -5.24
CA VAL A 161 -13.58 -14.50 -6.55
C VAL A 161 -13.35 -13.32 -7.49
N LYS A 162 -13.68 -12.10 -7.04
CA LYS A 162 -13.49 -10.88 -7.84
C LYS A 162 -12.04 -10.63 -8.21
N ALA A 163 -11.09 -10.88 -7.30
CA ALA A 163 -9.67 -10.77 -7.58
C ALA A 163 -9.23 -11.78 -8.64
N MET A 164 -9.64 -13.05 -8.51
CA MET A 164 -9.29 -14.09 -9.47
C MET A 164 -9.90 -13.84 -10.86
N GLU A 165 -11.16 -13.38 -10.93
CA GLU A 165 -11.82 -13.05 -12.20
C GLU A 165 -11.13 -11.90 -12.93
N HIS A 166 -10.64 -10.89 -12.20
CA HIS A 166 -10.00 -9.72 -12.78
C HIS A 166 -8.52 -9.94 -13.11
N TYR A 167 -7.75 -10.50 -12.17
CA TYR A 167 -6.30 -10.61 -12.29
C TYR A 167 -5.82 -11.91 -12.93
N ASN A 168 -6.64 -12.97 -12.89
CA ASN A 168 -6.20 -14.32 -13.24
C ASN A 168 -4.86 -14.68 -12.55
N THR A 169 -4.77 -14.37 -11.26
CA THR A 169 -3.54 -14.34 -10.47
C THR A 169 -2.75 -15.65 -10.54
N ASP A 170 -1.49 -15.59 -11.00
CA ASP A 170 -0.53 -16.67 -10.79
C ASP A 170 0.03 -16.60 -9.36
N VAL A 171 -0.53 -17.43 -8.48
CA VAL A 171 -0.14 -17.49 -7.06
C VAL A 171 1.32 -17.89 -6.86
N SER A 172 1.98 -18.52 -7.83
CA SER A 172 3.38 -18.93 -7.70
C SER A 172 4.32 -17.73 -7.67
N VAL A 173 4.01 -16.67 -8.43
CA VAL A 173 4.75 -15.41 -8.45
C VAL A 173 4.75 -14.76 -7.06
N TYR A 174 3.58 -14.65 -6.44
CA TYR A 174 3.46 -14.03 -5.11
C TYR A 174 4.03 -14.92 -4.01
N LYS A 175 3.92 -16.25 -4.11
CA LYS A 175 4.60 -17.16 -3.16
C LYS A 175 6.12 -17.01 -3.22
N GLN A 176 6.68 -16.86 -4.42
CA GLN A 176 8.12 -16.63 -4.59
C GLN A 176 8.53 -15.27 -4.01
N MET A 177 7.76 -14.21 -4.29
CA MET A 177 7.94 -12.89 -3.68
C MET A 177 8.00 -12.95 -2.14
N LEU A 178 7.12 -13.73 -1.51
CA LEU A 178 7.13 -13.90 -0.04
C LEU A 178 8.38 -14.61 0.48
N VAL A 179 8.86 -15.61 -0.25
CA VAL A 179 10.10 -16.33 0.10
C VAL A 179 11.29 -15.39 0.01
N ASP A 180 11.37 -14.58 -1.04
CA ASP A 180 12.49 -13.68 -1.25
C ASP A 180 12.47 -12.52 -0.24
N ALA A 181 11.29 -11.97 0.08
CA ALA A 181 11.14 -10.95 1.11
C ALA A 181 11.61 -11.43 2.50
N LEU A 182 11.31 -12.68 2.88
CA LEU A 182 11.75 -13.26 4.14
C LEU A 182 13.26 -13.57 4.18
N LYS A 183 13.85 -13.95 3.04
CA LYS A 183 15.30 -14.17 2.95
C LYS A 183 16.06 -12.87 3.16
N GLU A 184 15.62 -11.80 2.51
CA GLU A 184 16.22 -10.47 2.67
C GLU A 184 16.13 -10.00 4.12
N SER A 185 14.99 -10.20 4.80
CA SER A 185 14.83 -9.80 6.20
C SER A 185 15.59 -10.66 7.22
N THR A 186 16.27 -11.73 6.82
CA THR A 186 17.06 -12.60 7.70
C THR A 186 18.57 -12.44 7.49
N GLN A 187 18.98 -11.60 6.53
CA GLN A 187 20.38 -11.44 6.15
C GLN A 187 21.08 -10.20 6.73
N ASP A 188 20.36 -9.37 7.50
CA ASP A 188 20.90 -8.19 8.19
C ASP A 188 21.28 -8.51 9.66
#